data_AF-A0A8S4GGI4-F1
#
_entry.id   AF-A0A8S4GGI4-F1
#
_cell.length_a   1.000
_cell.length_b   1.000
_cell.length_c   1.000
_cell.angle_alpha   90.00
_cell.angle_beta   90.00
_cell.angle_gamma   90.00
#
_symmetry.space_group_name_H-M   'P 1'
#
loop_
_entity.id
_entity.type
_entity.pdbx_description
1 polymer ?
#
loop_
_entity_poly.entity_id
_entity_poly.type
_entity_poly.pdbx_seq_one_letter_code
_entity_poly.pdbx_strand_id
1 'polypeptide(L)'
;MLRIAAAPLTVPHRPARVFRSPRGLLPPPQVPARAMPKKKADSESEFEESDEEFLDLPKKKTKAKAKAKAPPKKKAKKEDSDDEEKPKKKAAPRAKKADIVEGAKIKSNFTMHPPSLLSYSHPPGKELPNSEKCAMYDLDGTLVVLKTGTPQRGPTSNTDFGIFNDKTTPARLKELHSQGFKIVILSNQGGVKSALNGAMAEKVTSRVVNAMAKISQKAELDEPLPYQVVMATMDDDNRKPKTGMFEFFVEHLNGGVRPSAESFFCGDAAGRDGDFAQSDKDFAEKIGYEFRTPEDEFGSCSHKQSAVVVGGEMPNKSPELCAALTEFAQLCQDASKHIPAPGVDPDIPFGEEGKTAKGLSFKAGALRRAVAEIECLPEPITKDWNKKRLKEIKGVGDGTATAILEWFASGEFTKAAKYKWYLEIAGGKDPEVQKKTKKAEKRAEQENAVAHNLL
;
A
#
# COMPACT_ATOMS: atom_id res chain seq x y z
N MET A 1 -79.59 -13.27 -28.17
CA MET A 1 -78.91 -13.52 -29.46
C MET A 1 -77.93 -14.68 -29.28
N LEU A 2 -78.02 -15.64 -30.20
CA LEU A 2 -77.14 -16.75 -30.57
C LEU A 2 -76.41 -17.61 -29.51
N ARG A 3 -76.77 -18.90 -29.52
CA ARG A 3 -75.93 -20.06 -29.17
C ARG A 3 -74.80 -20.23 -30.20
N ILE A 4 -73.69 -20.86 -29.83
CA ILE A 4 -73.19 -22.13 -30.43
C ILE A 4 -71.92 -22.59 -29.68
N ALA A 5 -71.83 -23.91 -29.54
CA ALA A 5 -70.83 -24.71 -28.86
C ALA A 5 -69.46 -24.76 -29.57
N ALA A 6 -68.41 -25.09 -28.81
CA ALA A 6 -67.12 -25.50 -29.34
C ALA A 6 -66.86 -26.97 -28.99
N ALA A 7 -66.62 -27.78 -30.03
CA ALA A 7 -66.10 -29.14 -29.97
C ALA A 7 -64.84 -29.23 -30.88
N PRO A 8 -63.96 -30.21 -30.67
CA PRO A 8 -62.51 -30.16 -30.92
C PRO A 8 -62.13 -30.71 -32.30
N LEU A 9 -60.85 -30.60 -32.71
CA LEU A 9 -60.16 -31.43 -33.74
C LEU A 9 -58.68 -30.93 -33.90
N THR A 10 -57.68 -31.70 -33.50
CA THR A 10 -56.78 -32.61 -34.28
C THR A 10 -55.48 -32.02 -34.82
N VAL A 11 -54.41 -32.77 -34.52
CA VAL A 11 -53.02 -32.66 -34.96
C VAL A 11 -52.87 -33.14 -36.43
N PRO A 12 -52.06 -32.47 -37.27
CA PRO A 12 -51.55 -33.06 -38.49
C PRO A 12 -50.11 -33.56 -38.32
N HIS A 13 -49.91 -34.83 -38.65
CA HIS A 13 -48.62 -35.48 -38.83
C HIS A 13 -48.07 -35.15 -40.24
N ARG A 14 -46.80 -34.73 -40.37
CA ARG A 14 -46.07 -34.71 -41.64
C ARG A 14 -44.59 -35.11 -41.45
N PRO A 15 -43.97 -35.69 -42.49
CA PRO A 15 -43.06 -36.83 -42.35
C PRO A 15 -41.58 -36.46 -42.23
N ALA A 16 -40.81 -37.45 -41.76
CA ALA A 16 -39.36 -37.47 -41.67
C ALA A 16 -38.66 -37.10 -43.00
N ARG A 17 -37.70 -36.17 -42.94
CA ARG A 17 -36.70 -35.95 -43.99
C ARG A 17 -35.43 -36.68 -43.62
N VAL A 18 -35.01 -37.56 -44.50
CA VAL A 18 -33.80 -38.38 -44.41
C VAL A 18 -32.77 -37.86 -45.44
N PHE A 19 -31.51 -37.81 -44.99
CA PHE A 19 -30.22 -37.67 -45.70
C PHE A 19 -29.88 -36.39 -46.48
N ARG A 20 -28.81 -35.71 -46.03
CA ARG A 20 -27.48 -35.78 -46.68
C ARG A 20 -26.39 -35.15 -45.81
N SER A 21 -25.34 -35.93 -45.55
CA SER A 21 -24.05 -35.50 -44.99
C SER A 21 -23.28 -34.61 -45.98
N PRO A 22 -22.60 -33.55 -45.55
CA PRO A 22 -21.54 -32.94 -46.35
C PRO A 22 -20.27 -33.77 -46.23
N ARG A 23 -19.78 -34.24 -47.38
CA ARG A 23 -18.45 -34.83 -47.57
C ARG A 23 -17.37 -33.77 -47.37
N GLY A 24 -16.25 -34.18 -46.76
CA GLY A 24 -14.90 -33.85 -47.22
C GLY A 24 -14.40 -32.42 -46.95
N LEU A 25 -13.85 -32.20 -45.76
CA LEU A 25 -12.85 -31.15 -45.57
C LEU A 25 -11.50 -31.64 -46.12
N LEU A 26 -10.99 -30.94 -47.11
CA LEU A 26 -9.66 -31.13 -47.69
C LEU A 26 -8.57 -30.82 -46.63
N PRO A 27 -7.48 -31.62 -46.56
CA PRO A 27 -6.36 -31.31 -45.68
C PRO A 27 -5.52 -30.13 -46.22
N PRO A 28 -4.86 -29.35 -45.34
CA PRO A 28 -4.09 -28.17 -45.73
C PRO A 28 -2.81 -28.55 -46.52
N PRO A 29 -2.33 -27.66 -47.40
CA PRO A 29 -1.18 -27.94 -48.27
C PRO A 29 0.12 -28.03 -47.48
N GLN A 30 0.87 -29.10 -47.73
CA GLN A 30 2.23 -29.32 -47.24
C GLN A 30 3.21 -28.36 -47.95
N VAL A 31 3.92 -27.56 -47.17
CA VAL A 31 5.06 -26.76 -47.63
C VAL A 31 6.33 -27.63 -47.57
N PRO A 32 7.14 -27.71 -48.64
CA PRO A 32 8.28 -28.61 -48.69
C PRO A 32 9.48 -28.09 -47.89
N ALA A 33 10.14 -29.04 -47.22
CA ALA A 33 11.39 -28.86 -46.49
C ALA A 33 12.49 -28.27 -47.39
N ARG A 34 13.17 -27.22 -46.90
CA ARG A 34 14.40 -26.71 -47.50
C ARG A 34 15.59 -26.96 -46.57
N ALA A 35 16.63 -27.49 -47.20
CA ALA A 35 17.79 -28.15 -46.63
C ALA A 35 18.67 -27.28 -45.72
N MET A 36 19.19 -27.90 -44.66
CA MET A 36 20.42 -27.50 -43.99
C MET A 36 21.65 -27.83 -44.86
N PRO A 37 22.70 -26.99 -44.86
CA PRO A 37 24.04 -27.46 -45.13
C PRO A 37 24.82 -27.69 -43.81
N LYS A 38 25.42 -28.89 -43.69
CA LYS A 38 26.46 -29.24 -42.71
C LYS A 38 27.84 -28.84 -43.25
N LYS A 39 28.71 -28.34 -42.37
CA LYS A 39 30.21 -28.40 -42.33
C LYS A 39 30.68 -27.30 -41.37
N LYS A 40 31.77 -27.35 -40.62
CA LYS A 40 32.67 -28.38 -40.04
C LYS A 40 33.60 -27.57 -39.09
N ALA A 41 33.94 -28.20 -37.96
CA ALA A 41 35.05 -28.04 -36.98
C ALA A 41 36.11 -26.90 -37.06
N ASP A 42 36.60 -26.59 -35.85
CA ASP A 42 37.85 -25.93 -35.38
C ASP A 42 37.88 -24.39 -35.49
N SER A 43 38.38 -23.56 -34.56
CA SER A 43 39.25 -23.69 -33.39
C SER A 43 39.12 -22.44 -32.48
N GLU A 44 39.76 -22.49 -31.32
CA GLU A 44 39.95 -21.48 -30.25
C GLU A 44 40.14 -20.01 -30.68
N SER A 45 39.60 -19.05 -29.89
CA SER A 45 40.35 -17.97 -29.21
C SER A 45 39.42 -16.84 -28.70
N GLU A 46 39.62 -16.46 -27.43
CA GLU A 46 39.55 -15.14 -26.79
C GLU A 46 38.66 -14.02 -27.39
N PHE A 47 37.82 -13.40 -26.56
CA PHE A 47 37.17 -12.13 -26.88
C PHE A 47 37.22 -11.17 -25.69
N GLU A 48 38.12 -10.19 -25.79
CA GLU A 48 38.10 -8.91 -25.07
C GLU A 48 37.21 -7.89 -25.81
N GLU A 49 36.75 -6.89 -25.04
CA GLU A 49 35.97 -5.72 -25.45
C GLU A 49 36.64 -4.85 -26.54
N SER A 50 35.83 -4.29 -27.45
CA SER A 50 35.88 -2.86 -27.80
C SER A 50 34.75 -2.44 -28.74
N ASP A 51 33.89 -1.55 -28.24
CA ASP A 51 33.54 -0.22 -28.78
C ASP A 51 33.65 0.15 -30.28
N GLU A 52 32.60 0.88 -30.70
CA GLU A 52 32.48 1.91 -31.77
C GLU A 52 32.35 1.48 -33.24
N GLU A 53 31.24 1.85 -33.90
CA GLU A 53 31.34 2.83 -35.00
C GLU A 53 30.00 3.50 -35.42
N PHE A 54 30.17 4.78 -35.72
CA PHE A 54 29.27 5.82 -36.19
C PHE A 54 29.30 5.89 -37.74
N LEU A 55 28.35 6.61 -38.39
CA LEU A 55 28.44 7.37 -39.68
C LEU A 55 27.01 7.54 -40.27
N ASP A 56 26.55 8.62 -40.90
CA ASP A 56 26.75 10.09 -40.88
C ASP A 56 25.58 10.73 -41.70
N LEU A 57 25.40 12.04 -41.60
CA LEU A 57 24.30 12.92 -42.09
C LEU A 57 24.18 13.11 -43.63
N PRO A 58 23.20 13.91 -44.14
CA PRO A 58 23.53 15.33 -44.45
C PRO A 58 22.42 16.39 -44.16
N LYS A 59 22.85 17.67 -44.24
CA LYS A 59 22.32 18.92 -43.64
C LYS A 59 21.68 19.94 -44.63
N LYS A 60 21.08 21.00 -44.03
CA LYS A 60 20.97 22.45 -44.42
C LYS A 60 19.55 22.94 -44.81
N LYS A 61 19.06 24.14 -44.41
CA LYS A 61 19.70 25.49 -44.41
C LYS A 61 19.25 26.46 -43.28
N THR A 62 20.20 27.37 -43.02
CA THR A 62 20.39 28.56 -42.14
C THR A 62 19.46 29.79 -42.29
N LYS A 63 19.43 30.67 -41.27
CA LYS A 63 20.06 32.04 -41.26
C LYS A 63 20.02 32.75 -39.89
N ALA A 64 20.97 33.66 -39.67
CA ALA A 64 21.47 34.20 -38.38
C ALA A 64 21.40 35.74 -38.24
N LYS A 65 21.64 36.25 -36.99
CA LYS A 65 22.35 37.48 -36.51
C LYS A 65 21.51 38.27 -35.48
N ALA A 66 22.01 39.02 -34.47
CA ALA A 66 23.28 39.18 -33.74
C ALA A 66 23.04 40.15 -32.54
N LYS A 67 24.01 40.28 -31.61
CA LYS A 67 24.03 40.89 -30.25
C LYS A 67 24.07 42.44 -30.11
N ALA A 68 23.70 42.99 -28.93
CA ALA A 68 24.41 44.06 -28.15
C ALA A 68 23.76 44.28 -26.74
N LYS A 69 24.44 44.02 -25.60
CA LYS A 69 25.23 44.88 -24.65
C LYS A 69 24.44 45.69 -23.58
N ALA A 70 24.81 45.49 -22.29
CA ALA A 70 24.26 46.03 -21.02
C ALA A 70 24.75 47.47 -20.66
N PRO A 71 24.30 48.17 -19.58
CA PRO A 71 24.77 47.93 -18.17
C PRO A 71 23.81 48.37 -16.99
N PRO A 72 24.20 48.25 -15.69
CA PRO A 72 23.33 48.24 -14.49
C PRO A 72 23.43 49.50 -13.60
N LYS A 73 22.50 49.74 -12.63
CA LYS A 73 22.69 50.72 -11.52
C LYS A 73 22.03 50.35 -10.17
N LYS A 74 22.93 50.09 -9.20
CA LYS A 74 23.10 50.50 -7.78
C LYS A 74 21.91 50.75 -6.79
N LYS A 75 22.17 50.24 -5.58
CA LYS A 75 21.55 50.41 -4.25
C LYS A 75 21.38 51.87 -3.78
N ALA A 76 20.35 52.11 -2.96
CA ALA A 76 20.36 53.12 -1.89
C ALA A 76 19.73 52.53 -0.62
N LYS A 77 20.32 52.87 0.53
CA LYS A 77 20.01 52.44 1.90
C LYS A 77 19.24 53.59 2.59
N LYS A 78 18.19 53.32 3.37
CA LYS A 78 17.73 54.22 4.46
C LYS A 78 16.98 53.41 5.53
N GLU A 79 17.22 53.79 6.77
CA GLU A 79 16.84 53.15 8.05
C GLU A 79 15.43 53.54 8.53
N ASP A 80 14.90 52.71 9.44
CA ASP A 80 13.84 52.85 10.48
C ASP A 80 12.49 53.52 10.20
N SER A 81 11.40 52.77 10.38
CA SER A 81 10.44 52.91 11.51
C SER A 81 9.16 52.05 11.31
N ASP A 82 8.75 51.43 12.42
CA ASP A 82 7.44 50.97 12.88
C ASP A 82 6.36 50.33 11.98
N ASP A 83 5.90 49.18 12.51
CA ASP A 83 4.52 48.70 12.65
C ASP A 83 3.58 48.83 11.44
N GLU A 84 3.35 47.71 10.73
CA GLU A 84 2.02 47.42 10.20
C GLU A 84 1.83 45.93 9.83
N GLU A 85 0.68 45.43 10.30
CA GLU A 85 0.17 44.07 10.31
C GLU A 85 0.09 43.42 8.91
N LYS A 86 0.78 42.28 8.72
CA LYS A 86 0.76 41.55 7.44
C LYS A 86 -0.41 40.55 7.38
N PRO A 87 -1.33 40.64 6.39
CA PRO A 87 -2.57 39.88 6.39
C PRO A 87 -2.36 38.38 6.11
N LYS A 88 -3.02 37.55 6.93
CA LYS A 88 -3.10 36.08 6.81
C LYS A 88 -3.60 35.68 5.41
N LYS A 89 -2.80 34.92 4.66
CA LYS A 89 -3.24 34.26 3.42
C LYS A 89 -4.38 33.29 3.77
N LYS A 90 -5.59 33.62 3.30
CA LYS A 90 -6.77 32.75 3.36
C LYS A 90 -6.46 31.41 2.67
N ALA A 91 -6.74 30.31 3.37
CA ALA A 91 -6.66 28.97 2.81
C ALA A 91 -7.59 28.85 1.59
N ALA A 92 -7.08 28.23 0.52
CA ALA A 92 -7.88 27.95 -0.67
C ALA A 92 -9.09 27.06 -0.32
N PRO A 93 -10.27 27.28 -0.94
CA PRO A 93 -11.46 26.52 -0.62
C PRO A 93 -11.26 25.04 -0.97
N ARG A 94 -11.59 24.19 -0.01
CA ARG A 94 -11.63 22.73 -0.14
C ARG A 94 -12.51 22.37 -1.33
N ALA A 95 -11.97 21.68 -2.32
CA ALA A 95 -12.71 21.24 -3.50
C ALA A 95 -14.00 20.53 -3.06
N LYS A 96 -15.14 20.95 -3.63
CA LYS A 96 -16.44 20.31 -3.43
C LYS A 96 -16.28 18.82 -3.78
N LYS A 97 -16.79 17.92 -2.92
CA LYS A 97 -16.90 16.49 -3.24
C LYS A 97 -17.70 16.40 -4.53
N ALA A 98 -17.07 15.94 -5.61
CA ALA A 98 -17.82 15.55 -6.79
C ALA A 98 -18.71 14.37 -6.40
N ASP A 99 -19.98 14.42 -6.77
CA ASP A 99 -20.89 13.29 -6.59
C ASP A 99 -20.35 12.10 -7.38
N ILE A 100 -19.83 11.10 -6.66
CA ILE A 100 -19.36 9.86 -7.25
C ILE A 100 -20.61 9.03 -7.54
N VAL A 101 -20.90 8.82 -8.82
CA VAL A 101 -22.01 8.00 -9.27
C VAL A 101 -21.55 6.54 -9.38
N GLU A 102 -22.39 5.62 -8.92
CA GLU A 102 -22.22 4.18 -9.11
C GLU A 102 -21.96 3.86 -10.59
N GLY A 103 -20.95 3.04 -10.87
CA GLY A 103 -20.62 2.64 -12.23
C GLY A 103 -19.74 3.64 -13.02
N ALA A 104 -19.36 4.78 -12.44
CA ALA A 104 -18.47 5.73 -13.11
C ALA A 104 -17.08 5.12 -13.36
N LYS A 105 -16.52 5.37 -14.55
CA LYS A 105 -15.17 4.92 -14.90
C LYS A 105 -14.10 5.94 -14.50
N ILE A 106 -12.97 5.47 -14.01
CA ILE A 106 -11.74 6.28 -13.87
C ILE A 106 -10.83 6.12 -15.10
N LYS A 107 -9.78 6.96 -15.20
CA LYS A 107 -8.86 6.97 -16.36
C LYS A 107 -8.23 5.60 -16.70
N SER A 108 -8.09 4.72 -15.71
CA SER A 108 -7.57 3.35 -15.87
C SER A 108 -8.62 2.31 -16.26
N ASN A 109 -9.83 2.74 -16.66
CA ASN A 109 -10.99 1.88 -16.98
C ASN A 109 -11.56 1.07 -15.82
N PHE A 110 -11.15 1.36 -14.58
CA PHE A 110 -11.80 0.79 -13.40
C PHE A 110 -13.17 1.42 -13.21
N THR A 111 -14.12 0.61 -12.78
CA THR A 111 -15.48 1.01 -12.41
C THR A 111 -15.51 1.31 -10.91
N MET A 112 -16.13 2.43 -10.55
CA MET A 112 -16.29 2.87 -9.18
C MET A 112 -17.61 2.35 -8.61
N HIS A 113 -17.52 1.77 -7.43
CA HIS A 113 -18.64 1.24 -6.66
C HIS A 113 -18.61 1.91 -5.27
N PRO A 114 -19.07 3.18 -5.16
CA PRO A 114 -19.16 3.87 -3.88
C PRO A 114 -19.92 3.05 -2.82
N PRO A 115 -19.48 3.10 -1.55
CA PRO A 115 -18.49 4.04 -1.03
C PRO A 115 -17.02 3.60 -1.20
N SER A 116 -16.75 2.31 -1.46
CA SER A 116 -15.44 1.73 -1.11
C SER A 116 -14.88 0.65 -2.04
N LEU A 117 -15.49 0.42 -3.20
CA LEU A 117 -15.04 -0.61 -4.13
C LEU A 117 -14.59 -0.01 -5.48
N LEU A 118 -13.55 -0.60 -6.04
CA LEU A 118 -13.14 -0.42 -7.44
C LEU A 118 -13.07 -1.78 -8.11
N SER A 119 -13.58 -1.89 -9.33
CA SER A 119 -13.50 -3.15 -10.10
C SER A 119 -12.92 -2.95 -11.50
N TYR A 120 -12.33 -4.00 -12.06
CA TYR A 120 -11.79 -3.99 -13.42
C TYR A 120 -11.82 -5.40 -14.02
N SER A 121 -12.04 -5.48 -15.32
CA SER A 121 -11.90 -6.70 -16.12
C SER A 121 -10.94 -6.45 -17.28
N HIS A 122 -10.03 -7.39 -17.51
CA HIS A 122 -9.16 -7.40 -18.68
C HIS A 122 -9.58 -8.52 -19.64
N PRO A 123 -9.75 -8.23 -20.95
CA PRO A 123 -9.61 -6.93 -21.60
C PRO A 123 -10.74 -5.95 -21.23
N PRO A 124 -10.46 -4.62 -21.23
CA PRO A 124 -11.43 -3.62 -20.81
C PRO A 124 -12.66 -3.62 -21.72
N GLY A 125 -13.85 -3.54 -21.11
CA GLY A 125 -15.12 -3.47 -21.83
C GLY A 125 -15.63 -4.81 -22.37
N LYS A 126 -14.96 -5.93 -22.09
CA LYS A 126 -15.50 -7.27 -22.28
C LYS A 126 -15.89 -7.86 -20.93
N GLU A 127 -17.06 -8.49 -20.88
CA GLU A 127 -17.42 -9.36 -19.77
C GLU A 127 -16.62 -10.66 -19.89
N LEU A 128 -15.95 -11.03 -18.80
CA LEU A 128 -15.28 -12.33 -18.72
C LEU A 128 -16.31 -13.40 -18.39
N PRO A 129 -16.16 -14.62 -18.93
CA PRO A 129 -17.07 -15.70 -18.61
C PRO A 129 -17.12 -15.95 -17.10
N ASN A 130 -18.30 -16.36 -16.63
CA ASN A 130 -18.46 -16.86 -15.27
C ASN A 130 -17.70 -18.19 -15.14
N SER A 131 -17.14 -18.46 -13.96
CA SER A 131 -16.42 -19.71 -13.72
C SER A 131 -16.64 -20.25 -12.32
N GLU A 132 -16.80 -21.56 -12.22
CA GLU A 132 -16.77 -22.31 -10.96
C GLU A 132 -15.33 -22.60 -10.51
N LYS A 133 -14.31 -22.37 -11.36
CA LYS A 133 -12.90 -22.54 -11.00
C LYS A 133 -12.23 -21.17 -10.96
N CYS A 134 -11.92 -20.70 -9.76
CA CYS A 134 -11.30 -19.39 -9.55
C CYS A 134 -9.96 -19.53 -8.81
N ALA A 135 -8.92 -18.96 -9.39
CA ALA A 135 -7.64 -18.76 -8.72
C ALA A 135 -7.61 -17.30 -8.25
N MET A 136 -7.81 -17.11 -6.95
CA MET A 136 -7.98 -15.79 -6.34
C MET A 136 -6.70 -15.39 -5.62
N TYR A 137 -6.27 -14.14 -5.79
CA TYR A 137 -4.98 -13.66 -5.29
C TYR A 137 -5.12 -12.32 -4.57
N ASP A 138 -4.34 -12.11 -3.52
CA ASP A 138 -3.94 -10.76 -3.15
C ASP A 138 -2.97 -10.16 -4.20
N LEU A 139 -2.71 -8.86 -4.12
CA LEU A 139 -1.79 -8.14 -5.00
C LEU A 139 -0.44 -7.88 -4.32
N ASP A 140 -0.46 -7.21 -3.17
CA ASP A 140 0.65 -6.50 -2.54
C ASP A 140 1.44 -7.44 -1.62
N GLY A 141 2.56 -7.99 -2.09
CA GLY A 141 3.31 -9.03 -1.39
C GLY A 141 3.07 -10.43 -1.97
N THR A 142 2.04 -10.57 -2.81
CA THR A 142 1.61 -11.85 -3.40
C THR A 142 1.93 -11.96 -4.90
N LEU A 143 1.27 -11.20 -5.76
CA LEU A 143 1.58 -11.18 -7.21
C LEU A 143 2.72 -10.21 -7.52
N VAL A 144 2.80 -9.12 -6.74
CA VAL A 144 3.82 -8.10 -6.89
C VAL A 144 4.50 -7.77 -5.59
N VAL A 145 5.80 -7.49 -5.66
CA VAL A 145 6.62 -7.00 -4.56
C VAL A 145 7.16 -5.62 -4.89
N LEU A 146 7.55 -4.84 -3.89
CA LEU A 146 8.22 -3.56 -4.14
C LEU A 146 9.65 -3.81 -4.62
N LYS A 147 10.08 -3.06 -5.64
CA LYS A 147 11.50 -3.08 -6.07
C LYS A 147 12.37 -2.30 -5.10
N THR A 148 11.81 -1.23 -4.54
CA THR A 148 12.50 -0.35 -3.62
C THR A 148 11.63 -0.06 -2.40
N GLY A 149 12.27 -0.04 -1.22
CA GLY A 149 11.59 0.27 0.04
C GLY A 149 10.78 -0.89 0.63
N THR A 150 10.31 -0.69 1.85
CA THR A 150 9.60 -1.71 2.64
C THR A 150 8.09 -1.70 2.37
N PRO A 151 7.37 -2.82 2.54
CA PRO A 151 5.91 -2.90 2.37
C PRO A 151 5.14 -1.81 3.13
N GLN A 152 5.62 -1.42 4.31
CA GLN A 152 5.02 -0.38 5.16
C GLN A 152 5.12 1.04 4.56
N ARG A 153 6.11 1.29 3.67
CA ARG A 153 6.24 2.56 2.94
C ARG A 153 5.27 2.63 1.76
N GLY A 154 4.89 1.48 1.22
CA GLY A 154 4.27 1.37 -0.09
C GLY A 154 5.20 1.81 -1.23
N PRO A 155 4.73 1.72 -2.48
CA PRO A 155 5.55 1.98 -3.66
C PRO A 155 5.91 3.47 -3.80
N THR A 156 7.16 3.77 -4.18
CA THR A 156 7.66 5.13 -4.43
C THR A 156 7.12 5.73 -5.73
N SER A 157 6.84 4.90 -6.74
CA SER A 157 6.21 5.27 -8.02
C SER A 157 5.19 4.22 -8.47
N ASN A 158 4.50 4.42 -9.60
CA ASN A 158 3.62 3.41 -10.21
C ASN A 158 4.38 2.28 -10.94
N THR A 159 5.70 2.41 -11.09
CA THR A 159 6.59 1.41 -11.71
C THR A 159 7.49 0.70 -10.71
N ASP A 160 7.44 1.12 -9.44
CA ASP A 160 8.16 0.56 -8.29
C ASP A 160 7.50 -0.75 -7.83
N PHE A 161 7.49 -1.73 -8.73
CA PHE A 161 7.04 -3.08 -8.46
C PHE A 161 7.82 -4.09 -9.32
N GLY A 162 8.06 -5.26 -8.72
CA GLY A 162 8.53 -6.48 -9.34
C GLY A 162 7.42 -7.54 -9.29
N ILE A 163 7.50 -8.56 -10.15
CA ILE A 163 6.65 -9.75 -10.01
C ILE A 163 7.25 -10.58 -8.87
N PHE A 164 6.41 -11.17 -8.02
CA PHE A 164 6.87 -11.93 -6.85
C PHE A 164 7.95 -12.96 -7.22
N ASN A 165 7.68 -13.82 -8.19
CA ASN A 165 8.69 -14.62 -8.86
C ASN A 165 8.58 -14.46 -10.38
N ASP A 166 9.58 -13.80 -10.96
CA ASP A 166 9.63 -13.45 -12.38
C ASP A 166 9.60 -14.66 -13.34
N LYS A 167 9.87 -15.87 -12.87
CA LYS A 167 9.89 -17.11 -13.67
C LYS A 167 8.62 -17.94 -13.47
N THR A 168 8.28 -18.22 -12.21
CA THR A 168 7.21 -19.17 -11.88
C THR A 168 5.83 -18.51 -11.85
N THR A 169 5.70 -17.25 -11.41
CA THR A 169 4.39 -16.57 -11.36
C THR A 169 3.73 -16.51 -12.74
N PRO A 170 4.41 -16.07 -13.83
CA PRO A 170 3.80 -16.07 -15.17
C PRO A 170 3.44 -17.46 -15.66
N ALA A 171 4.33 -18.44 -15.47
CA ALA A 171 4.10 -19.83 -15.88
C ALA A 171 2.89 -20.43 -15.17
N ARG A 172 2.77 -20.19 -13.85
CA ARG A 172 1.69 -20.72 -13.03
C ARG A 172 0.33 -20.10 -13.39
N LEU A 173 0.26 -18.79 -13.59
CA LEU A 173 -1.00 -18.16 -14.02
C LEU A 173 -1.45 -18.62 -15.41
N LYS A 174 -0.49 -18.84 -16.34
CA LYS A 174 -0.76 -19.44 -17.66
C LYS A 174 -1.30 -20.87 -17.54
N GLU A 175 -0.66 -21.69 -16.71
CA GLU A 175 -1.09 -23.06 -16.45
C GLU A 175 -2.53 -23.09 -15.92
N LEU A 176 -2.82 -22.32 -14.86
CA LEU A 176 -4.16 -22.25 -14.26
C LEU A 176 -5.21 -21.78 -15.27
N HIS A 177 -4.90 -20.75 -16.05
CA HIS A 177 -5.78 -20.29 -17.12
C HIS A 177 -6.05 -21.40 -18.15
N SER A 178 -5.04 -22.17 -18.56
CA SER A 178 -5.20 -23.31 -19.47
C SER A 178 -6.05 -24.45 -18.87
N GLN A 179 -6.08 -24.57 -17.54
CA GLN A 179 -6.92 -25.51 -16.79
C GLN A 179 -8.34 -24.98 -16.52
N GLY A 180 -8.70 -23.81 -17.09
CA GLY A 180 -10.02 -23.21 -16.97
C GLY A 180 -10.22 -22.37 -15.71
N PHE A 181 -9.16 -22.06 -14.95
CA PHE A 181 -9.28 -21.15 -13.82
C PHE A 181 -9.44 -19.71 -14.31
N LYS A 182 -10.45 -19.04 -13.75
CA LYS A 182 -10.59 -17.59 -13.83
C LYS A 182 -9.63 -16.95 -12.83
N ILE A 183 -8.79 -16.03 -13.33
CA ILE A 183 -7.81 -15.32 -12.50
C ILE A 183 -8.48 -14.09 -11.89
N VAL A 184 -8.48 -14.01 -10.56
CA VAL A 184 -9.16 -12.95 -9.79
C VAL A 184 -8.21 -12.34 -8.78
N ILE A 185 -8.20 -11.02 -8.67
CA ILE A 185 -7.36 -10.27 -7.74
C ILE A 185 -8.29 -9.54 -6.75
N LEU A 186 -8.15 -9.83 -5.46
CA LEU A 186 -8.96 -9.26 -4.37
C LEU A 186 -8.03 -8.57 -3.38
N SER A 187 -7.95 -7.23 -3.42
CA SER A 187 -6.89 -6.47 -2.74
C SER A 187 -7.40 -5.34 -1.84
N ASN A 188 -6.73 -5.16 -0.69
CA ASN A 188 -6.99 -4.09 0.28
C ASN A 188 -6.18 -2.81 -0.07
N GLN A 189 -6.82 -1.75 -0.54
CA GLN A 189 -6.18 -0.49 -0.98
C GLN A 189 -6.57 0.74 -0.13
N GLY A 190 -6.32 0.66 1.19
CA GLY A 190 -6.74 1.66 2.18
C GLY A 190 -6.17 3.07 2.00
N GLY A 191 -5.14 3.24 1.17
CA GLY A 191 -4.61 4.55 0.80
C GLY A 191 -5.58 5.38 -0.06
N VAL A 192 -6.49 4.74 -0.79
CA VAL A 192 -7.46 5.38 -1.67
C VAL A 192 -8.61 6.03 -0.89
N LYS A 193 -9.08 5.38 0.19
CA LYS A 193 -10.22 5.83 1.00
C LYS A 193 -11.46 6.05 0.12
N SER A 194 -12.28 7.04 0.44
CA SER A 194 -13.46 7.41 -0.34
C SER A 194 -13.15 8.19 -1.63
N ALA A 195 -11.87 8.50 -1.92
CA ALA A 195 -11.46 9.28 -3.09
C ALA A 195 -11.20 8.34 -4.29
N LEU A 196 -12.25 7.63 -4.72
CA LEU A 196 -12.18 6.55 -5.72
C LEU A 196 -11.69 7.01 -7.11
N ASN A 197 -11.71 8.31 -7.41
CA ASN A 197 -11.17 8.92 -8.64
C ASN A 197 -9.95 9.82 -8.39
N GLY A 198 -9.36 9.76 -7.20
CA GLY A 198 -8.20 10.57 -6.84
C GLY A 198 -6.89 10.03 -7.40
N ALA A 199 -5.81 10.82 -7.28
CA ALA A 199 -4.47 10.43 -7.74
C ALA A 199 -3.97 9.11 -7.13
N MET A 200 -4.36 8.81 -5.89
CA MET A 200 -4.00 7.53 -5.26
C MET A 200 -4.74 6.35 -5.90
N ALA A 201 -6.02 6.52 -6.27
CA ALA A 201 -6.77 5.51 -7.01
C ALA A 201 -6.13 5.24 -8.37
N GLU A 202 -5.76 6.29 -9.11
CA GLU A 202 -5.04 6.16 -10.38
C GLU A 202 -3.71 5.42 -10.21
N LYS A 203 -2.96 5.70 -9.13
CA LYS A 203 -1.68 5.03 -8.84
C LYS A 203 -1.84 3.54 -8.58
N VAL A 204 -2.77 3.13 -7.71
CA VAL A 204 -2.96 1.71 -7.36
C VAL A 204 -3.54 0.91 -8.53
N THR A 205 -4.48 1.50 -9.27
CA THR A 205 -5.11 0.84 -10.43
C THR A 205 -4.15 0.71 -11.60
N SER A 206 -3.33 1.73 -11.88
CA SER A 206 -2.29 1.63 -12.91
C SER A 206 -1.25 0.56 -12.57
N ARG A 207 -0.93 0.40 -11.29
CA ARG A 207 0.05 -0.59 -10.84
C ARG A 207 -0.40 -2.02 -11.12
N VAL A 208 -1.65 -2.39 -10.79
CA VAL A 208 -2.15 -3.74 -11.08
C VAL A 208 -2.22 -4.01 -12.59
N VAL A 209 -2.67 -3.02 -13.39
CA VAL A 209 -2.74 -3.18 -14.85
C VAL A 209 -1.34 -3.37 -15.44
N ASN A 210 -0.37 -2.55 -15.03
CA ASN A 210 1.02 -2.68 -15.49
C ASN A 210 1.66 -4.00 -15.04
N ALA A 211 1.32 -4.49 -13.85
CA ALA A 211 1.82 -5.75 -13.34
C ALA A 211 1.30 -6.94 -14.15
N MET A 212 -0.02 -7.00 -14.36
CA MET A 212 -0.64 -8.07 -15.12
C MET A 212 -0.25 -8.03 -16.60
N ALA A 213 -0.01 -6.84 -17.18
CA ALA A 213 0.55 -6.72 -18.51
C ALA A 213 1.96 -7.34 -18.61
N LYS A 214 2.84 -7.07 -17.63
CA LYS A 214 4.18 -7.69 -17.58
C LYS A 214 4.11 -9.20 -17.35
N ILE A 215 3.20 -9.66 -16.48
CA ILE A 215 3.00 -11.09 -16.25
C ILE A 215 2.53 -11.77 -17.54
N SER A 216 1.55 -11.20 -18.24
CA SER A 216 1.06 -11.72 -19.52
C SER A 216 2.17 -11.77 -20.58
N GLN A 217 3.00 -10.73 -20.67
CA GLN A 217 4.13 -10.69 -21.59
C GLN A 217 5.14 -11.80 -21.28
N LYS A 218 5.49 -12.01 -20.01
CA LYS A 218 6.42 -13.06 -19.59
C LYS A 218 5.85 -14.48 -19.68
N ALA A 219 4.54 -14.62 -19.63
CA ALA A 219 3.88 -15.90 -19.80
C ALA A 219 3.91 -16.39 -21.26
N GLU A 220 4.32 -15.56 -22.22
CA GLU A 220 4.38 -15.90 -23.65
C GLU A 220 3.03 -16.50 -24.12
N LEU A 221 1.93 -15.82 -23.78
CA LEU A 221 0.60 -16.17 -24.26
C LEU A 221 0.32 -15.47 -25.59
N ASP A 222 -0.39 -16.15 -26.50
CA ASP A 222 -0.83 -15.56 -27.77
C ASP A 222 -1.75 -14.34 -27.56
N GLU A 223 -2.57 -14.40 -26.50
CA GLU A 223 -3.40 -13.29 -26.04
C GLU A 223 -3.07 -12.91 -24.59
N PRO A 224 -3.20 -11.62 -24.21
CA PRO A 224 -3.02 -11.21 -22.82
C PRO A 224 -3.93 -12.00 -21.88
N LEU A 225 -3.38 -12.37 -20.71
CA LEU A 225 -4.11 -13.16 -19.71
C LEU A 225 -5.39 -12.42 -19.28
N PRO A 226 -6.58 -13.02 -19.39
CA PRO A 226 -7.80 -12.45 -18.85
C PRO A 226 -7.79 -12.49 -17.32
N TYR A 227 -8.17 -11.39 -16.67
CA TYR A 227 -8.26 -11.32 -15.21
C TYR A 227 -9.34 -10.32 -14.75
N GLN A 228 -9.82 -10.55 -13.53
CA GLN A 228 -10.71 -9.62 -12.82
C GLN A 228 -10.04 -9.08 -11.57
N VAL A 229 -10.36 -7.83 -11.23
CA VAL A 229 -9.84 -7.15 -10.05
C VAL A 229 -10.98 -6.54 -9.27
N VAL A 230 -10.96 -6.72 -7.95
CA VAL A 230 -11.77 -5.95 -7.00
C VAL A 230 -10.84 -5.40 -5.91
N MET A 231 -11.00 -4.11 -5.59
CA MET A 231 -10.20 -3.44 -4.57
C MET A 231 -11.10 -2.80 -3.51
N ALA A 232 -10.86 -3.13 -2.25
CA ALA A 232 -11.50 -2.50 -1.10
C ALA A 232 -10.67 -1.29 -0.62
N THR A 233 -11.25 -0.10 -0.66
CA THR A 233 -10.53 1.16 -0.43
C THR A 233 -10.70 1.76 0.95
N MET A 234 -11.66 1.26 1.74
CA MET A 234 -11.98 1.73 3.09
C MET A 234 -11.88 0.60 4.12
N ASP A 235 -12.02 0.95 5.40
CA ASP A 235 -12.12 0.00 6.50
C ASP A 235 -13.61 -0.25 6.80
N ASP A 236 -14.20 -1.15 6.02
CA ASP A 236 -15.61 -1.52 6.07
C ASP A 236 -15.79 -3.01 5.75
N ASP A 237 -17.01 -3.45 5.47
CA ASP A 237 -17.32 -4.87 5.25
C ASP A 237 -16.73 -5.46 3.97
N ASN A 238 -16.22 -4.61 3.08
CA ASN A 238 -15.51 -5.04 1.88
C ASN A 238 -14.02 -5.34 2.15
N ARG A 239 -13.46 -4.84 3.26
CA ARG A 239 -12.05 -4.99 3.57
C ARG A 239 -11.74 -6.36 4.18
N LYS A 240 -10.77 -7.07 3.62
CA LYS A 240 -10.26 -8.32 4.22
C LYS A 240 -9.77 -8.04 5.66
N PRO A 241 -10.12 -8.89 6.65
CA PRO A 241 -10.60 -10.26 6.51
C PRO A 241 -12.12 -10.43 6.38
N LYS A 242 -12.92 -9.38 6.15
CA LYS A 242 -14.36 -9.51 5.90
C LYS A 242 -14.63 -9.90 4.45
N THR A 243 -15.81 -10.43 4.18
CA THR A 243 -16.12 -11.12 2.91
C THR A 243 -16.75 -10.24 1.83
N GLY A 244 -17.11 -8.98 2.11
CA GLY A 244 -17.93 -8.15 1.21
C GLY A 244 -17.34 -7.97 -0.20
N MET A 245 -16.02 -7.86 -0.32
CA MET A 245 -15.34 -7.80 -1.62
C MET A 245 -15.47 -9.09 -2.44
N PHE A 246 -15.50 -10.25 -1.77
CA PHE A 246 -15.73 -11.54 -2.42
C PHE A 246 -17.20 -11.70 -2.83
N GLU A 247 -18.14 -11.36 -1.94
CA GLU A 247 -19.57 -11.43 -2.26
C GLU A 247 -19.91 -10.50 -3.44
N PHE A 248 -19.33 -9.30 -3.48
CA PHE A 248 -19.44 -8.40 -4.62
C PHE A 248 -18.95 -9.04 -5.92
N PHE A 249 -17.78 -9.69 -5.90
CA PHE A 249 -17.24 -10.39 -7.06
C PHE A 249 -18.20 -11.49 -7.54
N VAL A 250 -18.69 -12.34 -6.64
CA VAL A 250 -19.60 -13.44 -7.01
C VAL A 250 -20.86 -12.90 -7.66
N GLU A 251 -21.52 -11.93 -7.03
CA GLU A 251 -22.79 -11.38 -7.49
C GLU A 251 -22.66 -10.60 -8.80
N HIS A 252 -21.65 -9.73 -8.91
CA HIS A 252 -21.59 -8.73 -9.99
C HIS A 252 -20.60 -9.08 -11.11
N LEU A 253 -19.57 -9.87 -10.83
CA LEU A 253 -18.47 -10.13 -11.76
C LEU A 253 -18.34 -11.61 -12.13
N ASN A 254 -19.07 -12.49 -11.45
CA ASN A 254 -19.17 -13.93 -11.75
C ASN A 254 -20.62 -14.39 -11.94
N GLY A 255 -21.55 -13.47 -12.16
CA GLY A 255 -22.96 -13.75 -12.50
C GLY A 255 -23.70 -14.58 -11.45
N GLY A 256 -23.36 -14.43 -10.17
CA GLY A 256 -23.92 -15.20 -9.07
C GLY A 256 -23.37 -16.63 -8.94
N VAL A 257 -22.44 -17.04 -9.81
CA VAL A 257 -21.81 -18.37 -9.73
C VAL A 257 -20.78 -18.37 -8.61
N ARG A 258 -21.02 -19.15 -7.55
CA ARG A 258 -20.06 -19.31 -6.46
C ARG A 258 -18.95 -20.28 -6.90
N PRO A 259 -17.67 -19.95 -6.71
CA PRO A 259 -16.57 -20.87 -7.02
C PRO A 259 -16.69 -22.21 -6.27
N SER A 260 -16.21 -23.27 -6.90
CA SER A 260 -16.17 -24.64 -6.40
C SER A 260 -15.00 -24.86 -5.44
N ALA A 261 -14.97 -26.04 -4.79
CA ALA A 261 -13.90 -26.43 -3.87
C ALA A 261 -12.50 -26.58 -4.52
N GLU A 262 -12.41 -26.64 -5.86
CA GLU A 262 -11.12 -26.58 -6.57
C GLU A 262 -10.48 -25.18 -6.54
N SER A 263 -11.27 -24.16 -6.16
CA SER A 263 -10.83 -22.78 -6.08
C SER A 263 -10.06 -22.52 -4.79
N PHE A 264 -9.14 -21.55 -4.83
CA PHE A 264 -8.27 -21.22 -3.71
C PHE A 264 -8.02 -19.71 -3.64
N PHE A 265 -7.62 -19.25 -2.46
CA PHE A 265 -7.13 -17.89 -2.23
C PHE A 265 -5.65 -17.91 -1.86
N CYS A 266 -4.85 -17.12 -2.57
CA CYS A 266 -3.41 -16.98 -2.32
C CYS A 266 -3.10 -15.57 -1.81
N GLY A 267 -2.36 -15.45 -0.70
CA GLY A 267 -2.06 -14.16 -0.06
C GLY A 267 -0.87 -14.24 0.90
N ASP A 268 -0.16 -13.12 1.12
CA ASP A 268 1.02 -13.06 1.99
C ASP A 268 0.69 -12.74 3.45
N ALA A 269 -0.48 -12.14 3.74
CA ALA A 269 -0.91 -11.84 5.10
C ALA A 269 -1.45 -13.11 5.81
N ALA A 270 -0.54 -14.03 6.11
CA ALA A 270 -0.82 -15.37 6.63
C ALA A 270 -0.67 -15.52 8.15
N GLY A 271 -0.19 -14.48 8.84
CA GLY A 271 0.04 -14.48 10.29
C GLY A 271 1.28 -15.28 10.71
N ARG A 272 2.26 -15.46 9.81
CA ARG A 272 3.57 -16.06 10.12
C ARG A 272 4.44 -15.06 10.89
N ASP A 273 5.51 -15.54 11.52
CA ASP A 273 6.49 -14.67 12.16
C ASP A 273 7.07 -13.67 11.15
N GLY A 274 6.83 -12.38 11.38
CA GLY A 274 7.22 -11.29 10.48
C GLY A 274 6.14 -10.81 9.51
N ASP A 275 5.01 -11.51 9.37
CA ASP A 275 3.87 -11.02 8.60
C ASP A 275 3.23 -9.82 9.31
N PHE A 276 2.86 -8.78 8.55
CA PHE A 276 2.22 -7.58 9.10
C PHE A 276 0.78 -7.82 9.58
N ALA A 277 0.12 -8.84 9.03
CA ALA A 277 -1.28 -9.18 9.31
C ALA A 277 -1.56 -10.66 9.00
N GLN A 278 -2.72 -11.14 9.45
CA GLN A 278 -3.30 -12.43 9.09
C GLN A 278 -4.56 -12.28 8.20
N SER A 279 -4.75 -11.11 7.60
CA SER A 279 -6.01 -10.77 6.95
C SER A 279 -6.36 -11.64 5.74
N ASP A 280 -5.37 -12.20 5.05
CA ASP A 280 -5.60 -13.03 3.85
C ASP A 280 -5.99 -14.45 4.22
N LYS A 281 -5.33 -15.03 5.22
CA LYS A 281 -5.66 -16.34 5.76
C LYS A 281 -7.06 -16.35 6.38
N ASP A 282 -7.37 -15.36 7.22
CA ASP A 282 -8.69 -15.24 7.84
C ASP A 282 -9.79 -14.95 6.80
N PHE A 283 -9.44 -14.23 5.72
CA PHE A 283 -10.37 -14.00 4.61
C PHE A 283 -10.71 -15.30 3.91
N ALA A 284 -9.70 -16.09 3.51
CA ALA A 284 -9.85 -17.38 2.83
C ALA A 284 -10.72 -18.36 3.65
N GLU A 285 -10.47 -18.43 4.97
CA GLU A 285 -11.26 -19.25 5.89
C GLU A 285 -12.73 -18.83 5.91
N LYS A 286 -13.01 -17.52 5.98
CA LYS A 286 -14.39 -17.00 6.02
C LYS A 286 -15.17 -17.20 4.72
N ILE A 287 -14.50 -17.09 3.57
CA ILE A 287 -15.15 -17.37 2.28
C ILE A 287 -15.25 -18.88 1.99
N GLY A 288 -14.46 -19.69 2.69
CA GLY A 288 -14.50 -21.16 2.66
C GLY A 288 -13.65 -21.79 1.57
N TYR A 289 -12.48 -21.24 1.24
CA TYR A 289 -11.56 -21.80 0.24
C TYR A 289 -10.18 -22.10 0.83
N GLU A 290 -9.45 -23.01 0.16
CA GLU A 290 -8.07 -23.32 0.49
C GLU A 290 -7.22 -22.04 0.48
N PHE A 291 -6.43 -21.85 1.54
CA PHE A 291 -5.47 -20.76 1.62
C PHE A 291 -4.07 -21.24 1.22
N ARG A 292 -3.40 -20.49 0.34
CA ARG A 292 -2.00 -20.74 -0.06
C ARG A 292 -1.15 -19.49 0.15
N THR A 293 0.11 -19.68 0.53
CA THR A 293 1.06 -18.56 0.54
C THR A 293 1.63 -18.35 -0.87
N PRO A 294 2.19 -17.16 -1.17
CA PRO A 294 2.86 -16.93 -2.45
C PRO A 294 4.07 -17.84 -2.64
N GLU A 295 4.75 -18.19 -1.54
CA GLU A 295 5.86 -19.14 -1.57
C GLU A 295 5.43 -20.56 -1.94
N ASP A 296 4.26 -21.01 -1.46
CA ASP A 296 3.72 -22.32 -1.82
C ASP A 296 3.27 -22.36 -3.29
N GLU A 297 2.66 -21.26 -3.77
CA GLU A 297 2.07 -21.19 -5.11
C GLU A 297 3.11 -20.86 -6.21
N PHE A 298 4.13 -20.08 -5.89
CA PHE A 298 5.13 -19.57 -6.85
C PHE A 298 6.58 -19.93 -6.48
N GLY A 299 6.86 -20.55 -5.34
CA GLY A 299 8.23 -20.76 -4.86
C GLY A 299 8.85 -19.47 -4.30
N SER A 300 10.16 -19.44 -4.07
CA SER A 300 10.83 -18.29 -3.44
C SER A 300 10.75 -17.01 -4.28
N CYS A 301 10.59 -15.86 -3.63
CA CYS A 301 10.58 -14.55 -4.29
C CYS A 301 11.88 -14.28 -5.07
N SER A 302 11.76 -13.80 -6.32
CA SER A 302 12.91 -13.57 -7.22
C SER A 302 13.59 -12.23 -7.02
N HIS A 303 12.92 -11.30 -6.34
CA HIS A 303 13.51 -10.02 -5.99
C HIS A 303 14.21 -10.16 -4.65
N LYS A 304 15.42 -9.58 -4.52
CA LYS A 304 15.97 -9.28 -3.20
C LYS A 304 14.95 -8.34 -2.56
N GLN A 305 14.03 -8.88 -1.76
CA GLN A 305 13.25 -8.07 -0.86
C GLN A 305 14.30 -7.22 -0.13
N SER A 306 14.17 -5.90 -0.16
CA SER A 306 14.82 -5.09 0.88
C SER A 306 14.30 -5.69 2.18
N ALA A 307 15.20 -6.42 2.85
CA ALA A 307 14.89 -7.58 3.67
C ALA A 307 13.57 -7.45 4.45
N VAL A 308 12.60 -8.31 4.14
CA VAL A 308 11.90 -8.96 5.24
C VAL A 308 12.91 -10.00 5.72
N VAL A 309 13.46 -9.75 6.91
CA VAL A 309 14.52 -10.58 7.48
C VAL A 309 13.94 -11.96 7.76
N VAL A 310 14.22 -12.91 6.86
CA VAL A 310 14.15 -14.34 7.13
C VAL A 310 15.20 -14.63 8.19
N GLY A 311 14.76 -15.13 9.34
CA GLY A 311 15.52 -16.01 10.23
C GLY A 311 17.03 -15.76 10.29
N GLY A 312 17.41 -14.64 10.90
CA GLY A 312 18.77 -14.33 11.27
C GLY A 312 18.74 -12.97 11.92
N GLU A 313 18.93 -12.91 13.24
CA GLU A 313 19.18 -11.66 13.92
C GLU A 313 20.32 -10.94 13.18
N MET A 314 20.00 -9.90 12.40
CA MET A 314 20.98 -8.84 12.23
C MET A 314 21.06 -8.21 13.61
N PRO A 315 22.20 -8.29 14.31
CA PRO A 315 22.31 -7.65 15.60
C PRO A 315 22.00 -6.18 15.37
N ASN A 316 21.01 -5.67 16.09
CA ASN A 316 20.80 -4.24 16.18
C ASN A 316 22.17 -3.64 16.53
N LYS A 317 22.81 -2.97 15.56
CA LYS A 317 24.15 -2.42 15.77
C LYS A 317 24.11 -1.14 16.59
N SER A 318 22.91 -0.60 16.85
CA SER A 318 22.66 0.56 17.73
C SER A 318 21.59 0.22 18.80
N PRO A 319 21.75 -0.86 19.59
CA PRO A 319 20.67 -1.42 20.41
C PRO A 319 20.23 -0.46 21.51
N GLU A 320 21.19 0.22 22.13
CA GLU A 320 20.95 1.22 23.17
C GLU A 320 20.17 2.42 22.63
N LEU A 321 20.51 2.90 21.42
CA LEU A 321 19.82 4.02 20.78
C LEU A 321 18.38 3.65 20.42
N CYS A 322 18.16 2.47 19.85
CA CYS A 322 16.82 2.00 19.48
C CYS A 322 15.94 1.80 20.72
N ALA A 323 16.48 1.23 21.80
CA ALA A 323 15.78 1.09 23.08
C ALA A 323 15.39 2.47 23.63
N ALA A 324 16.35 3.41 23.70
CA ALA A 324 16.11 4.76 24.20
C ALA A 324 15.05 5.52 23.38
N LEU A 325 15.13 5.46 22.04
CA LEU A 325 14.15 6.08 21.15
C LEU A 325 12.75 5.45 21.30
N THR A 326 12.68 4.14 21.53
CA THR A 326 11.42 3.41 21.75
C THR A 326 10.77 3.83 23.06
N GLU A 327 11.54 3.90 24.15
CA GLU A 327 11.07 4.42 25.44
C GLU A 327 10.58 5.86 25.30
N PHE A 328 11.33 6.70 24.58
CA PHE A 328 10.95 8.09 24.39
C PHE A 328 9.70 8.25 23.52
N ALA A 329 9.53 7.39 22.50
CA ALA A 329 8.31 7.34 21.70
C ALA A 329 7.10 6.95 22.56
N GLN A 330 7.25 5.97 23.45
CA GLN A 330 6.21 5.53 24.35
C GLN A 330 5.83 6.64 25.34
N LEU A 331 6.82 7.31 25.92
CA LEU A 331 6.61 8.47 26.79
C LEU A 331 5.83 9.60 26.10
N CYS A 332 6.16 9.90 24.84
CA CYS A 332 5.41 10.89 24.04
C CYS A 332 3.96 10.45 23.80
N GLN A 333 3.74 9.14 23.56
CA GLN A 333 2.41 8.58 23.34
C GLN A 333 1.55 8.65 24.60
N ASP A 334 2.11 8.31 25.76
CA ASP A 334 1.36 8.31 27.01
C ASP A 334 1.06 9.73 27.46
N ALA A 335 2.01 10.65 27.32
CA ALA A 335 1.77 12.08 27.55
C ALA A 335 0.69 12.65 26.62
N SER A 336 0.52 12.12 25.40
CA SER A 336 -0.55 12.55 24.49
C SER A 336 -1.96 12.11 24.92
N LYS A 337 -2.07 11.08 25.77
CA LYS A 337 -3.35 10.52 26.24
C LYS A 337 -3.83 11.17 27.54
N HIS A 338 -2.91 11.63 28.39
CA HIS A 338 -3.20 12.15 29.73
C HIS A 338 -3.24 13.68 29.77
N ILE A 339 -4.17 14.30 29.04
CA ILE A 339 -4.39 15.76 29.10
C ILE A 339 -5.39 16.07 30.21
N PRO A 340 -5.14 17.05 31.10
CA PRO A 340 -6.03 17.33 32.21
C PRO A 340 -7.42 17.77 31.74
N ALA A 341 -8.40 17.44 32.58
CA ALA A 341 -9.83 17.70 32.44
C ALA A 341 -10.17 19.22 32.39
N PRO A 342 -11.35 19.60 31.88
CA PRO A 342 -11.72 21.00 31.66
C PRO A 342 -11.76 21.80 32.97
N GLY A 343 -11.07 22.95 32.99
CA GLY A 343 -10.94 23.82 34.16
C GLY A 343 -9.50 24.28 34.44
N VAL A 344 -8.51 23.62 33.84
CA VAL A 344 -7.15 24.15 33.67
C VAL A 344 -7.14 24.95 32.37
N ASP A 345 -6.74 26.22 32.44
CA ASP A 345 -6.72 27.12 31.29
C ASP A 345 -5.99 26.46 30.09
N PRO A 346 -6.67 26.28 28.94
CA PRO A 346 -6.09 25.67 27.75
C PRO A 346 -4.90 26.45 27.18
N ASP A 347 -4.69 27.69 27.63
CA ASP A 347 -3.58 28.58 27.28
C ASP A 347 -2.47 28.62 28.34
N ILE A 348 -2.44 27.75 29.36
CA ILE A 348 -1.21 27.58 30.15
C ILE A 348 -0.14 27.00 29.22
N PRO A 349 0.92 27.77 28.92
CA PRO A 349 1.84 27.42 27.86
C PRO A 349 2.59 26.13 28.20
N PHE A 350 2.47 25.11 27.34
CA PHE A 350 3.54 24.14 27.15
C PHE A 350 4.78 24.93 26.71
N GLY A 351 5.63 25.32 27.68
CA GLY A 351 6.70 26.31 27.54
C GLY A 351 7.22 26.57 26.12
N GLU A 352 7.16 27.83 25.71
CA GLU A 352 7.62 28.48 24.46
C GLU A 352 7.35 27.83 23.08
N GLU A 353 6.98 26.55 22.96
CA GLU A 353 6.93 25.85 21.66
C GLU A 353 5.57 25.25 21.24
N GLY A 354 4.47 25.51 21.95
CA GLY A 354 3.10 25.35 21.40
C GLY A 354 2.74 23.98 20.78
N LYS A 355 3.12 22.84 21.38
CA LYS A 355 2.78 21.51 20.84
C LYS A 355 1.51 20.94 21.49
N THR A 356 0.51 20.66 20.65
CA THR A 356 -0.78 20.05 21.03
C THR A 356 -0.68 18.54 21.27
N ALA A 357 -1.73 17.92 21.84
CA ALA A 357 -1.90 16.45 21.94
C ALA A 357 -1.54 15.71 20.64
N LYS A 358 -2.02 16.30 19.53
CA LYS A 358 -1.79 15.82 18.17
C LYS A 358 -0.32 15.92 17.78
N GLY A 359 0.39 16.94 18.25
CA GLY A 359 1.84 17.11 18.08
C GLY A 359 2.67 16.05 18.84
N LEU A 360 2.27 15.69 20.07
CA LEU A 360 2.93 14.63 20.85
C LEU A 360 2.69 13.24 20.25
N SER A 361 1.46 12.93 19.85
CA SER A 361 1.13 11.70 19.12
C SER A 361 1.87 11.60 17.77
N PHE A 362 1.97 12.72 17.03
CA PHE A 362 2.78 12.79 15.81
C PHE A 362 4.26 12.52 16.08
N LYS A 363 4.83 13.09 17.16
CA LYS A 363 6.22 12.87 17.57
C LYS A 363 6.47 11.42 17.94
N ALA A 364 5.58 10.79 18.71
CA ALA A 364 5.66 9.37 19.03
C ALA A 364 5.70 8.51 17.76
N GLY A 365 4.81 8.79 16.80
CA GLY A 365 4.81 8.10 15.50
C GLY A 365 6.08 8.35 14.68
N ALA A 366 6.66 9.55 14.73
CA ALA A 366 7.91 9.86 14.03
C ALA A 366 9.12 9.13 14.62
N LEU A 367 9.18 8.99 15.95
CA LEU A 367 10.24 8.25 16.64
C LEU A 367 10.15 6.74 16.34
N ARG A 368 8.96 6.13 16.40
CA ARG A 368 8.78 4.70 16.05
C ARG A 368 9.20 4.39 14.61
N ARG A 369 8.85 5.26 13.66
CA ARG A 369 9.28 5.11 12.26
C ARG A 369 10.80 5.20 12.10
N ALA A 370 11.45 6.06 12.88
CA ALA A 370 12.90 6.15 12.87
C ALA A 370 13.55 4.89 13.46
N VAL A 371 13.05 4.36 14.57
CA VAL A 371 13.57 3.12 15.17
C VAL A 371 13.56 1.97 14.17
N ALA A 372 12.44 1.72 13.50
CA ALA A 372 12.32 0.64 12.53
C ALA A 372 13.34 0.74 11.37
N GLU A 373 13.70 1.96 10.97
CA GLU A 373 14.66 2.19 9.89
C GLU A 373 16.10 2.13 10.41
N ILE A 374 16.37 2.53 11.65
CA ILE A 374 17.68 2.43 12.31
C ILE A 374 18.05 0.97 12.59
N GLU A 375 17.09 0.15 13.03
CA GLU A 375 17.30 -1.29 13.28
C GLU A 375 17.72 -2.05 12.01
N CYS A 376 17.32 -1.55 10.84
CA CYS A 376 17.65 -2.14 9.55
C CYS A 376 18.95 -1.58 8.92
N LEU A 377 19.67 -0.67 9.60
CA LEU A 377 20.88 -0.08 9.03
C LEU A 377 22.04 -1.09 8.99
N PRO A 378 22.83 -1.10 7.90
CA PRO A 378 24.00 -1.98 7.78
C PRO A 378 25.15 -1.58 8.72
N GLU A 379 25.16 -0.34 9.20
CA GLU A 379 26.19 0.26 10.05
C GLU A 379 25.56 0.89 11.31
N PRO A 380 26.23 0.84 12.47
CA PRO A 380 25.78 1.55 13.66
C PRO A 380 25.78 3.06 13.45
N ILE A 381 24.80 3.75 14.02
CA ILE A 381 24.86 5.20 14.13
C ILE A 381 25.90 5.52 15.21
N THR A 382 26.88 6.35 14.87
CA THR A 382 27.90 6.79 15.82
C THR A 382 27.70 8.27 16.17
N LYS A 383 28.29 8.69 17.29
CA LYS A 383 28.29 10.09 17.76
C LYS A 383 28.87 11.10 16.76
N ASP A 384 29.64 10.62 15.77
CA ASP A 384 30.27 11.47 14.74
C ASP A 384 29.31 11.80 13.59
N TRP A 385 28.12 11.18 13.57
CA TRP A 385 27.11 11.48 12.56
C TRP A 385 26.51 12.85 12.80
N ASN A 386 26.38 13.64 11.74
CA ASN A 386 25.75 14.95 11.80
C ASN A 386 24.26 14.88 11.41
N LYS A 387 23.55 15.98 11.67
CA LYS A 387 22.10 16.10 11.37
C LYS A 387 21.76 15.86 9.90
N LYS A 388 22.65 16.19 8.96
CA LYS A 388 22.42 15.99 7.53
C LYS A 388 22.42 14.49 7.19
N ARG A 389 23.44 13.77 7.66
CA ARG A 389 23.57 12.30 7.48
C ARG A 389 22.42 11.55 8.16
N LEU A 390 22.04 11.96 9.37
CA LEU A 390 20.87 11.37 10.06
C LEU A 390 19.56 11.55 9.27
N LYS A 391 19.39 12.68 8.58
CA LYS A 391 18.19 12.95 7.76
C LYS A 391 18.19 12.21 6.42
N GLU A 392 19.31 11.61 6.01
CA GLU A 392 19.35 10.69 4.89
C GLU A 392 18.70 9.35 5.25
N ILE A 393 18.67 9.01 6.55
CA ILE A 393 17.86 7.90 7.06
C ILE A 393 16.40 8.28 6.90
N LYS A 394 15.71 7.54 6.05
CA LYS A 394 14.31 7.74 5.77
C LYS A 394 13.48 7.54 7.05
N GLY A 395 12.54 8.45 7.32
CA GLY A 395 11.74 8.44 8.54
C GLY A 395 12.33 9.28 9.67
N VAL A 396 13.63 9.61 9.60
CA VAL A 396 14.28 10.55 10.50
C VAL A 396 14.01 11.99 10.04
N GLY A 397 13.01 12.61 10.65
CA GLY A 397 12.73 14.03 10.49
C GLY A 397 13.70 14.91 11.27
N ASP A 398 13.61 16.23 11.06
CA ASP A 398 14.50 17.21 11.70
C ASP A 398 14.50 17.11 13.24
N GLY A 399 13.32 16.96 13.85
CA GLY A 399 13.18 16.79 15.29
C GLY A 399 13.70 15.46 15.81
N THR A 400 13.63 14.39 15.01
CA THR A 400 14.18 13.08 15.39
C THR A 400 15.71 13.10 15.29
N ALA A 401 16.27 13.69 14.23
CA ALA A 401 17.71 13.86 14.08
C ALA A 401 18.30 14.68 15.24
N THR A 402 17.63 15.76 15.67
CA THR A 402 18.05 16.52 16.85
C THR A 402 18.02 15.65 18.12
N ALA A 403 16.95 14.87 18.34
CA ALA A 403 16.83 14.00 19.51
C ALA A 403 17.93 12.92 19.56
N ILE A 404 18.31 12.36 18.41
CA ILE A 404 19.41 11.39 18.32
C ILE A 404 20.74 12.05 18.71
N LEU A 405 21.02 13.25 18.20
CA LEU A 405 22.24 13.99 18.54
C LEU A 405 22.29 14.39 20.02
N GLU A 406 21.15 14.82 20.59
CA GLU A 406 21.03 15.10 22.02
C GLU A 406 21.36 13.85 22.84
N TRP A 407 20.79 12.70 22.48
CA TRP A 407 21.05 11.44 23.16
C TRP A 407 22.52 11.03 23.10
N PHE A 408 23.20 11.20 21.95
CA PHE A 408 24.65 10.94 21.87
C PHE A 408 25.49 11.94 22.69
N ALA A 409 24.97 13.13 22.97
CA ALA A 409 25.67 14.15 23.73
C ALA A 409 25.50 14.00 25.25
N SER A 410 24.32 13.59 25.73
CA SER A 410 23.99 13.56 27.16
C SER A 410 23.53 12.19 27.69
N GLY A 411 23.24 11.22 26.82
CA GLY A 411 22.58 9.96 27.19
C GLY A 411 21.08 10.09 27.46
N GLU A 412 20.52 11.30 27.39
CA GLU A 412 19.12 11.57 27.73
C GLU A 412 18.46 12.50 26.70
N PHE A 413 17.15 12.32 26.47
CA PHE A 413 16.39 13.27 25.67
C PHE A 413 15.98 14.47 26.52
N THR A 414 16.35 15.68 26.10
CA THR A 414 16.08 16.93 26.84
C THR A 414 14.63 17.11 27.27
N LYS A 415 13.68 16.61 26.46
CA LYS A 415 12.24 16.72 26.73
C LYS A 415 11.66 15.52 27.51
N ALA A 416 12.42 14.46 27.75
CA ALA A 416 11.93 13.26 28.46
C ALA A 416 11.63 13.54 29.94
N ALA A 417 12.52 14.23 30.67
CA ALA A 417 12.28 14.59 32.08
C ALA A 417 10.97 15.37 32.25
N LYS A 418 10.71 16.33 31.34
CA LYS A 418 9.47 17.11 31.33
C LYS A 418 8.22 16.25 31.09
N TYR A 419 8.26 15.29 30.17
CA TYR A 419 7.11 14.40 29.91
C TYR A 419 6.88 13.38 31.03
N LYS A 420 7.95 12.91 31.68
CA LYS A 420 7.83 12.04 32.87
C LYS A 420 7.16 12.77 34.03
N TRP A 421 7.66 13.97 34.37
CA TRP A 421 7.06 14.83 35.40
C TRP A 421 5.56 15.11 35.12
N TYR A 422 5.22 15.32 33.85
CA TYR A 422 3.83 15.54 33.45
C TYR A 422 2.91 14.33 33.72
N LEU A 423 3.37 13.12 33.37
CA LEU A 423 2.62 11.90 33.64
C LEU A 423 2.46 11.64 35.14
N GLU A 424 3.45 12.02 35.96
CA GLU A 424 3.36 11.94 37.41
C GLU A 424 2.26 12.86 37.97
N ILE A 425 2.17 14.10 37.47
CA ILE A 425 1.11 15.04 37.85
C ILE A 425 -0.25 14.55 37.36
N ALA A 426 -0.37 14.16 36.09
CA ALA A 426 -1.63 13.71 35.50
C ALA A 426 -2.15 12.40 36.13
N GLY A 427 -1.26 11.58 36.67
CA GLY A 427 -1.58 10.37 37.44
C GLY A 427 -1.89 10.61 38.93
N GLY A 428 -2.01 11.86 39.38
CA GLY A 428 -2.35 12.19 40.77
C GLY A 428 -1.19 12.03 41.76
N LYS A 429 0.07 12.00 41.29
CA LYS A 429 1.27 11.91 42.13
C LYS A 429 1.97 13.26 42.34
N ASP A 430 1.22 14.37 42.33
CA ASP A 430 1.78 15.66 42.72
C ASP A 430 2.19 15.61 44.21
N PRO A 431 3.49 15.82 44.56
CA PRO A 431 3.99 15.77 45.93
C PRO A 431 3.28 16.75 46.87
N GLU A 432 2.83 17.90 46.37
CA GLU A 432 2.15 18.92 47.14
C GLU A 432 0.68 18.57 47.37
N VAL A 433 0.02 17.97 46.37
CA VAL A 433 -1.34 17.44 46.49
C VAL A 433 -1.36 16.22 47.41
N GLN A 434 -0.39 15.31 47.32
CA GLN A 434 -0.22 14.18 48.23
C GLN A 434 0.03 14.65 49.67
N LYS A 435 0.80 15.72 49.86
CA LYS A 435 1.02 16.32 51.18
C LYS A 435 -0.27 16.94 51.73
N LYS A 436 -1.10 17.55 50.88
CA LYS A 436 -2.41 18.11 51.27
C LYS A 436 -3.45 17.01 51.56
N THR A 437 -3.51 15.94 50.77
CA THR A 437 -4.41 14.79 51.00
C THR A 437 -4.04 14.03 52.26
N LYS A 438 -2.76 13.70 52.47
CA LYS A 438 -2.30 13.09 53.73
C LYS A 438 -2.59 13.96 54.96
N LYS A 439 -2.51 15.29 54.81
CA LYS A 439 -2.87 16.24 55.89
C LYS A 439 -4.38 16.26 56.15
N ALA A 440 -5.20 16.14 55.11
CA ALA A 440 -6.66 16.09 55.23
C ALA A 440 -7.15 14.76 55.83
N GLU A 441 -6.59 13.62 55.39
CA GLU A 441 -6.88 12.29 55.97
C GLU A 441 -6.56 12.25 57.46
N LYS A 442 -5.38 12.76 57.85
CA LYS A 442 -4.97 12.82 59.25
C LYS A 442 -5.88 13.72 60.11
N ARG A 443 -6.46 14.76 59.51
CA ARG A 443 -7.44 15.64 60.18
C ARG A 443 -8.80 14.95 60.31
N ALA A 444 -9.24 14.22 59.28
CA ALA A 444 -10.46 13.44 59.32
C ALA A 444 -10.39 12.29 60.34
N GLU A 445 -9.25 11.61 60.45
CA GLU A 445 -9.01 10.60 61.50
C GLU A 445 -9.09 11.21 62.91
N GLN A 446 -8.52 12.41 63.11
CA GLN A 446 -8.62 13.10 64.39
C GLN A 446 -10.06 13.53 64.71
N GLU A 447 -10.79 14.07 63.73
CA GLU A 447 -12.19 14.46 63.91
C GLU A 447 -13.08 13.24 64.19
N ASN A 448 -12.83 12.10 63.55
CA ASN A 448 -13.57 10.85 63.77
C ASN A 448 -13.23 10.20 65.13
N ALA A 449 -11.97 10.28 65.59
CA ALA A 449 -11.56 9.83 66.91
C ALA A 449 -12.17 10.69 68.04
N VAL A 450 -12.35 11.99 67.80
CA VAL A 450 -13.04 12.89 68.73
C VAL A 450 -14.54 12.57 68.78
N ALA A 451 -15.17 12.29 67.64
CA ALA A 451 -16.58 11.89 67.58
C ALA A 451 -16.85 10.55 68.28
N HIS A 452 -15.93 9.58 68.19
CA HIS A 452 -16.06 8.29 68.87
C HIS A 452 -15.85 8.37 70.40
N ASN A 453 -15.17 9.40 70.91
CA ASN A 453 -15.04 9.64 72.36
C ASN A 453 -16.19 10.48 72.95
N LEU A 454 -17.07 11.02 72.10
CA LEU A 454 -18.25 11.82 72.48
C LEU A 454 -19.57 11.02 72.41
N LEU A 455 -19.53 9.80 71.85
CA LEU A 455 -20.55 8.76 71.96
C LEU A 455 -20.18 7.81 73.10
#